data_AF-A0A095X9B7-F1
#
_entry.id   AF-A0A095X9B7-F1
#
_cell.length_a   1.000
_cell.length_b   1.000
_cell.length_c   1.000
_cell.angle_alpha   90.00
_cell.angle_beta   90.00
_cell.angle_gamma   90.00
#
_symmetry.space_group_name_H-M   'P 1'
#
loop_
_entity.id
_entity.type
_entity.pdbx_description
1 polymer ?
#
loop_
_entity_poly.entity_id
_entity_poly.type
_entity_poly.pdbx_seq_one_letter_code
_entity_poly.pdbx_strand_id
1 'polypeptide(L)'
;MRIAIAGASGRMGQMLIDAVLNAPGLQLAVALDRKGSSALGQDAGMPFGKQTGVAITDDLDALAQADCLVDFTRPEGTLEHLQACVKHGVKAVIGTTGFDDNGRAAIEVAAQKIGIVFAPNMSVGVNATLKLLDMAARILNAGYDVEVFEAHHRNKVDAPSGTALKMGETIASAWDVALPDVATWSRHGDTGVRKPGTIGFSVLRGGDIVGDHTVSFCGIGERVEITHRSSSRATYAEGALRAARFLEGKHNGLYDMQSVLGL
;
A
#
# COMPACT_ATOMS: atom_id res chain seq x y z
N MET A 1 -11.01 -12.41 14.66
CA MET A 1 -11.61 -11.43 13.73
C MET A 1 -11.95 -12.08 12.40
N ARG A 2 -13.19 -11.91 11.93
CA ARG A 2 -13.74 -12.41 10.67
C ARG A 2 -13.41 -11.42 9.55
N ILE A 3 -12.73 -11.90 8.51
CA ILE A 3 -12.23 -11.08 7.41
C ILE A 3 -13.01 -11.39 6.13
N ALA A 4 -13.45 -10.33 5.45
CA ALA A 4 -13.91 -10.36 4.08
C ALA A 4 -12.79 -9.95 3.13
N ILE A 5 -12.63 -10.64 2.00
CA ILE A 5 -11.67 -10.29 0.95
C ILE A 5 -12.42 -9.94 -0.33
N ALA A 6 -12.22 -8.73 -0.87
CA ALA A 6 -12.71 -8.35 -2.19
C ALA A 6 -11.72 -8.69 -3.32
N GLY A 7 -12.26 -9.03 -4.48
CA GLY A 7 -11.47 -9.47 -5.64
C GLY A 7 -10.78 -10.81 -5.39
N ALA A 8 -11.48 -11.74 -4.73
CA ALA A 8 -10.97 -13.02 -4.23
C ALA A 8 -10.23 -13.85 -5.28
N SER A 9 -10.68 -13.86 -6.54
CA SER A 9 -10.01 -14.59 -7.63
C SER A 9 -8.79 -13.88 -8.23
N GLY A 10 -8.59 -12.60 -7.90
CA GLY A 10 -7.48 -11.80 -8.39
C GLY A 10 -6.17 -12.14 -7.68
N ARG A 11 -5.04 -11.71 -8.26
CA ARG A 11 -3.69 -11.98 -7.71
C ARG A 11 -3.56 -11.53 -6.25
N MET A 12 -3.95 -10.30 -5.93
CA MET A 12 -3.88 -9.80 -4.54
C MET A 12 -4.92 -10.48 -3.63
N GLY A 13 -6.13 -10.75 -4.13
CA GLY A 13 -7.16 -11.46 -3.38
C GLY A 13 -6.71 -12.85 -2.95
N GLN A 14 -6.09 -13.61 -3.85
CA GLN A 14 -5.49 -14.91 -3.54
C GLN A 14 -4.38 -14.80 -2.47
N MET A 15 -3.48 -13.81 -2.59
CA MET A 15 -2.45 -13.60 -1.57
C MET A 15 -3.03 -13.23 -0.20
N LEU A 16 -4.10 -12.44 -0.18
CA LEU A 16 -4.81 -12.09 1.05
C LEU A 16 -5.53 -13.29 1.66
N ILE A 17 -6.19 -14.11 0.85
CA ILE A 17 -6.83 -15.35 1.31
C ILE A 17 -5.79 -16.26 1.94
N ASP A 18 -4.68 -16.54 1.26
CA ASP A 18 -3.62 -17.38 1.82
C ASP A 18 -3.07 -16.80 3.12
N ALA A 19 -2.81 -15.48 3.17
CA ALA A 19 -2.36 -14.82 4.39
C ALA A 19 -3.37 -14.97 5.54
N VAL A 20 -4.69 -14.78 5.29
CA VAL A 20 -5.73 -14.97 6.31
C VAL A 20 -5.76 -16.41 6.80
N LEU A 21 -5.68 -17.39 5.90
CA LEU A 21 -5.72 -18.82 6.25
C LEU A 21 -4.52 -19.28 7.08
N ASN A 22 -3.40 -18.57 7.01
CA ASN A 22 -2.19 -18.87 7.78
C ASN A 22 -2.00 -17.91 8.98
N ALA A 23 -2.91 -16.96 9.21
CA ALA A 23 -2.80 -15.95 10.26
C ALA A 23 -3.60 -16.34 11.52
N PRO A 24 -2.94 -16.60 12.67
CA PRO A 24 -3.64 -16.87 13.91
C PRO A 24 -4.58 -15.73 14.33
N GLY A 25 -5.75 -16.09 14.82
CA GLY A 25 -6.79 -15.16 15.27
C GLY A 25 -7.61 -14.50 14.16
N LEU A 26 -7.30 -14.77 12.89
CA LEU A 26 -8.09 -14.34 11.75
C LEU A 26 -8.82 -15.52 11.12
N GLN A 27 -9.99 -15.25 10.56
CA GLN A 27 -10.81 -16.25 9.86
C GLN A 27 -11.34 -15.63 8.57
N LEU A 28 -11.19 -16.33 7.44
CA LEU A 28 -11.88 -15.97 6.22
C LEU A 28 -13.38 -16.23 6.40
N ALA A 29 -14.20 -15.20 6.29
CA ALA A 29 -15.65 -15.29 6.45
C ALA A 29 -16.42 -15.01 5.16
N VAL A 30 -15.88 -14.14 4.31
CA VAL A 30 -16.50 -13.75 3.03
C VAL A 30 -15.42 -13.61 1.96
N ALA A 31 -15.69 -14.11 0.77
CA ALA A 31 -14.86 -13.91 -0.40
C ALA A 31 -15.72 -13.29 -1.50
N LEU A 32 -15.48 -12.01 -1.80
CA LEU A 32 -16.21 -11.25 -2.81
C LEU A 32 -15.46 -11.24 -4.14
N ASP A 33 -16.21 -11.33 -5.23
CA ASP A 33 -15.70 -11.08 -6.58
C ASP A 33 -16.73 -10.32 -7.41
N ARG A 34 -16.31 -9.81 -8.57
CA ARG A 34 -17.19 -9.08 -9.47
C ARG A 34 -18.30 -10.00 -10.01
N LYS A 35 -19.47 -9.41 -10.23
CA LYS A 35 -20.58 -10.05 -10.92
C LYS A 35 -20.15 -10.68 -12.24
N GLY A 36 -20.57 -11.92 -12.47
CA GLY A 36 -20.21 -12.69 -13.67
C GLY A 36 -18.80 -13.27 -13.68
N SER A 37 -18.07 -13.22 -12.56
CA SER A 37 -16.81 -13.96 -12.42
C SER A 37 -17.05 -15.47 -12.55
N SER A 38 -16.16 -16.17 -13.25
CA SER A 38 -16.22 -17.64 -13.35
C SER A 38 -15.88 -18.35 -12.04
N ALA A 39 -15.34 -17.62 -11.06
CA ALA A 39 -15.00 -18.13 -9.74
C ALA A 39 -16.21 -18.17 -8.79
N LEU A 40 -17.34 -17.52 -9.13
CA LEU A 40 -18.53 -17.51 -8.28
C LEU A 40 -19.01 -18.94 -7.97
N GLY A 41 -19.35 -19.18 -6.71
CA GLY A 41 -19.76 -20.49 -6.18
C GLY A 41 -18.62 -21.46 -5.85
N GLN A 42 -17.38 -21.17 -6.27
CA GLN A 42 -16.21 -21.99 -5.92
C GLN A 42 -15.75 -21.70 -4.49
N ASP A 43 -15.13 -22.69 -3.83
CA ASP A 43 -14.52 -22.47 -2.52
C ASP A 43 -13.28 -21.57 -2.63
N ALA A 44 -13.20 -20.53 -1.81
CA ALA A 44 -12.12 -19.55 -1.83
C ALA A 44 -10.73 -20.16 -1.53
N GLY A 45 -10.67 -21.32 -0.87
CA GLY A 45 -9.45 -22.06 -0.58
C GLY A 45 -8.98 -22.99 -1.71
N MET A 46 -9.81 -23.22 -2.73
CA MET A 46 -9.52 -24.19 -3.79
C MET A 46 -8.16 -23.99 -4.48
N PRO A 47 -7.71 -22.74 -4.79
CA PRO A 47 -6.38 -22.51 -5.37
C PRO A 47 -5.21 -22.99 -4.51
N PHE A 48 -5.44 -23.18 -3.21
CA PHE A 48 -4.44 -23.61 -2.22
C PHE A 48 -4.62 -25.07 -1.81
N GLY A 49 -5.51 -25.82 -2.47
CA GLY A 49 -5.86 -27.19 -2.08
C GLY A 49 -6.51 -27.30 -0.70
N LYS A 50 -7.14 -26.21 -0.22
CA LYS A 50 -7.83 -26.15 1.07
C LYS A 50 -9.34 -26.03 0.83
N GLN A 51 -10.13 -26.61 1.72
CA GLN A 51 -11.59 -26.37 1.76
C GLN A 51 -11.87 -25.42 2.91
N THR A 52 -12.29 -24.21 2.59
CA THR A 52 -12.56 -23.16 3.59
C THR A 52 -14.02 -23.15 4.04
N GLY A 53 -14.93 -23.70 3.22
CA GLY A 53 -16.37 -23.58 3.40
C GLY A 53 -16.90 -22.20 3.02
N VAL A 54 -16.05 -21.31 2.49
CA VAL A 54 -16.42 -19.97 2.05
C VAL A 54 -16.51 -19.97 0.53
N ALA A 55 -17.74 -19.93 0.01
CA ALA A 55 -17.96 -19.78 -1.42
C ALA A 55 -17.69 -18.34 -1.87
N ILE A 56 -17.04 -18.17 -3.01
CA ILE A 56 -16.86 -16.87 -3.64
C ILE A 56 -18.24 -16.38 -4.14
N THR A 57 -18.61 -15.16 -3.78
CA THR A 57 -19.93 -14.58 -4.08
C THR A 57 -19.81 -13.15 -4.63
N ASP A 58 -20.83 -12.67 -5.34
CA ASP A 58 -21.02 -11.27 -5.72
C ASP A 58 -22.09 -10.57 -4.86
N ASP A 59 -22.64 -11.28 -3.87
CA ASP A 59 -23.60 -10.73 -2.91
C ASP A 59 -22.91 -9.89 -1.83
N LEU A 60 -23.08 -8.57 -1.92
CA LEU A 60 -22.52 -7.63 -0.94
C LEU A 60 -23.18 -7.75 0.45
N ASP A 61 -24.39 -8.30 0.56
CA ASP A 61 -25.02 -8.50 1.87
C ASP A 61 -24.34 -9.61 2.69
N ALA A 62 -23.52 -10.45 2.06
CA ALA A 62 -22.64 -11.39 2.76
C ALA A 62 -21.66 -10.68 3.72
N LEU A 63 -21.34 -9.40 3.50
CA LEU A 63 -20.47 -8.61 4.38
C LEU A 63 -20.97 -8.54 5.82
N ALA A 64 -22.28 -8.72 6.07
CA ALA A 64 -22.83 -8.82 7.42
C ALA A 64 -22.17 -9.93 8.29
N GLN A 65 -21.49 -10.89 7.66
CA GLN A 65 -20.77 -11.98 8.34
C GLN A 65 -19.31 -11.66 8.66
N ALA A 66 -18.80 -10.49 8.28
CA ALA A 66 -17.41 -10.09 8.51
C ALA A 66 -17.30 -8.95 9.54
N ASP A 67 -16.12 -8.83 10.15
CA ASP A 67 -15.78 -7.71 11.03
C ASP A 67 -15.01 -6.62 10.27
N CYS A 68 -14.25 -7.02 9.24
CA CYS A 68 -13.51 -6.11 8.37
C CYS A 68 -13.39 -6.64 6.94
N LEU A 69 -13.58 -5.76 5.97
CA LEU A 69 -13.26 -5.98 4.56
C LEU A 69 -11.81 -5.56 4.28
N VAL A 70 -11.11 -6.34 3.45
CA VAL A 70 -9.85 -5.94 2.82
C VAL A 70 -10.07 -5.84 1.30
N ASP A 71 -9.78 -4.69 0.73
CA ASP A 71 -10.09 -4.35 -0.66
C ASP A 71 -8.89 -3.77 -1.41
N PHE A 72 -8.46 -4.49 -2.46
CA PHE A 72 -7.43 -4.09 -3.42
C PHE A 72 -7.94 -4.27 -4.86
N THR A 73 -9.15 -3.77 -5.12
CA THR A 73 -9.82 -3.90 -6.42
C THR A 73 -9.66 -2.64 -7.28
N ARG A 74 -10.75 -1.97 -7.62
CA ARG A 74 -10.81 -0.77 -8.45
C ARG A 74 -11.69 0.29 -7.77
N PRO A 75 -11.45 1.58 -8.02
CA PRO A 75 -12.18 2.65 -7.34
C PRO A 75 -13.70 2.47 -7.36
N GLU A 76 -14.28 2.15 -8.52
CA GLU A 76 -15.71 1.95 -8.70
C GLU A 76 -16.26 0.81 -7.81
N GLY A 77 -15.59 -0.34 -7.78
CA GLY A 77 -16.00 -1.48 -6.96
C GLY A 77 -15.82 -1.20 -5.47
N THR A 78 -14.72 -0.55 -5.09
CA THR A 78 -14.49 -0.18 -3.69
C THR A 78 -15.57 0.77 -3.16
N LEU A 79 -16.09 1.70 -3.96
CA LEU A 79 -17.16 2.59 -3.51
C LEU A 79 -18.48 1.83 -3.25
N GLU A 80 -18.80 0.81 -4.05
CA GLU A 80 -19.95 -0.07 -3.79
C GLU A 80 -19.73 -0.91 -2.52
N HIS A 81 -18.54 -1.51 -2.37
CA HIS A 81 -18.18 -2.25 -1.16
C HIS A 81 -18.25 -1.37 0.09
N LEU A 82 -17.82 -0.12 -0.02
CA LEU A 82 -17.81 0.84 1.09
C LEU A 82 -19.22 1.17 1.55
N GLN A 83 -20.17 1.33 0.62
CA GLN A 83 -21.59 1.51 0.96
C GLN A 83 -22.14 0.31 1.72
N ALA A 84 -21.83 -0.91 1.29
CA ALA A 84 -22.23 -2.13 1.98
C ALA A 84 -21.56 -2.28 3.36
N CYS A 85 -20.27 -1.91 3.47
CA CYS A 85 -19.56 -1.89 4.75
C CYS A 85 -20.23 -0.94 5.75
N VAL A 86 -20.60 0.26 5.31
CA VAL A 86 -21.35 1.23 6.13
C VAL A 86 -22.72 0.70 6.53
N LYS A 87 -23.46 0.06 5.60
CA LYS A 87 -24.78 -0.56 5.87
C LYS A 87 -24.69 -1.60 6.99
N HIS A 88 -23.65 -2.42 6.98
CA HIS A 88 -23.49 -3.56 7.88
C HIS A 88 -22.58 -3.30 9.09
N GLY A 89 -22.01 -2.10 9.22
CA GLY A 89 -21.08 -1.75 10.31
C GLY A 89 -19.72 -2.46 10.21
N VAL A 90 -19.33 -2.87 9.00
CA VAL A 90 -18.07 -3.58 8.73
C VAL A 90 -16.96 -2.57 8.51
N LYS A 91 -15.80 -2.80 9.12
CA LYS A 91 -14.61 -1.94 8.96
C LYS A 91 -13.94 -2.19 7.60
N ALA A 92 -13.11 -1.28 7.13
CA ALA A 92 -12.49 -1.43 5.81
C ALA A 92 -10.98 -1.15 5.82
N VAL A 93 -10.22 -2.03 5.18
CA VAL A 93 -8.83 -1.79 4.77
C VAL A 93 -8.83 -1.63 3.26
N ILE A 94 -8.55 -0.42 2.79
CA ILE A 94 -8.59 -0.05 1.38
C ILE A 94 -7.16 0.18 0.89
N GLY A 95 -6.68 -0.78 0.09
CA GLY A 95 -5.42 -0.68 -0.66
C GLY A 95 -5.63 -0.29 -2.12
N THR A 96 -6.87 -0.15 -2.57
CA THR A 96 -7.21 0.37 -3.91
C THR A 96 -6.62 1.77 -4.10
N THR A 97 -6.04 2.02 -5.28
CA THR A 97 -5.46 3.33 -5.65
C THR A 97 -6.23 3.95 -6.81
N GLY A 98 -6.02 5.24 -7.09
CA GLY A 98 -6.56 5.90 -8.29
C GLY A 98 -7.96 6.50 -8.12
N PHE A 99 -8.39 6.78 -6.90
CA PHE A 99 -9.61 7.55 -6.64
C PHE A 99 -9.49 8.99 -7.14
N ASP A 100 -10.58 9.55 -7.62
CA ASP A 100 -10.74 10.99 -7.84
C ASP A 100 -11.09 11.71 -6.52
N ASP A 101 -11.32 13.03 -6.58
CA ASP A 101 -11.69 13.83 -5.41
C ASP A 101 -13.02 13.37 -4.79
N ASN A 102 -13.99 13.01 -5.63
CA ASN A 102 -15.29 12.53 -5.16
C ASN A 102 -15.18 11.18 -4.44
N GLY A 103 -14.38 10.26 -4.99
CA GLY A 103 -14.09 8.98 -4.36
C GLY A 103 -13.39 9.13 -3.01
N ARG A 104 -12.42 10.05 -2.91
CA ARG A 104 -11.77 10.39 -1.63
C ARG A 104 -12.77 10.96 -0.61
N ALA A 105 -13.59 11.91 -1.03
CA ALA A 105 -14.62 12.50 -0.18
C ALA A 105 -15.63 11.43 0.32
N ALA A 106 -16.00 10.47 -0.53
CA ALA A 106 -16.86 9.36 -0.13
C ALA A 106 -16.22 8.47 0.94
N ILE A 107 -14.92 8.19 0.85
CA ILE A 107 -14.16 7.45 1.87
C ILE A 107 -14.16 8.23 3.20
N GLU A 108 -13.91 9.53 3.17
CA GLU A 108 -13.93 10.38 4.37
C GLU A 108 -15.31 10.39 5.04
N VAL A 109 -16.39 10.49 4.27
CA VAL A 109 -17.76 10.43 4.81
C VAL A 109 -18.07 9.07 5.43
N ALA A 110 -17.66 7.98 4.78
CA ALA A 110 -17.83 6.64 5.34
C ALA A 110 -17.02 6.43 6.63
N ALA A 111 -15.82 7.02 6.70
CA ALA A 111 -14.96 6.97 7.87
C ALA A 111 -15.57 7.64 9.11
N GLN A 112 -16.60 8.48 8.96
CA GLN A 112 -17.36 9.01 10.10
C GLN A 112 -18.23 7.94 10.77
N LYS A 113 -18.54 6.85 10.07
CA LYS A 113 -19.45 5.78 10.52
C LYS A 113 -18.73 4.48 10.88
N ILE A 114 -17.67 4.14 10.15
CA ILE A 114 -16.89 2.91 10.33
C ILE A 114 -15.39 3.22 10.39
N GLY A 115 -14.60 2.31 10.95
CA GLY A 115 -13.15 2.42 10.95
C GLY A 115 -12.58 2.05 9.59
N ILE A 116 -11.76 2.93 9.00
CA ILE A 116 -11.14 2.73 7.69
C ILE A 116 -9.64 2.94 7.78
N VAL A 117 -8.85 1.97 7.30
CA VAL A 117 -7.45 2.21 6.92
C VAL A 117 -7.40 2.39 5.42
N PHE A 118 -6.96 3.56 4.96
CA PHE A 118 -6.76 3.84 3.55
C PHE A 118 -5.29 4.17 3.31
N ALA A 119 -4.60 3.33 2.54
CA ALA A 119 -3.20 3.56 2.22
C ALA A 119 -2.84 3.01 0.83
N PRO A 120 -2.11 3.77 0.00
CA PRO A 120 -1.70 3.32 -1.33
C PRO A 120 -0.62 2.23 -1.28
N ASN A 121 -0.03 1.99 -0.11
CA ASN A 121 0.94 0.94 0.12
C ASN A 121 0.79 0.36 1.53
N MET A 122 0.42 -0.91 1.63
CA MET A 122 0.24 -1.60 2.91
C MET A 122 1.54 -2.22 3.46
N SER A 123 2.66 -2.19 2.74
CA SER A 123 3.92 -2.78 3.23
C SER A 123 4.37 -2.06 4.50
N VAL A 124 4.53 -2.83 5.58
CA VAL A 124 5.09 -2.36 6.85
C VAL A 124 6.49 -1.76 6.65
N GLY A 125 7.33 -2.45 5.89
CA GLY A 125 8.71 -2.03 5.64
C GLY A 125 8.81 -0.72 4.86
N VAL A 126 7.95 -0.52 3.87
CA VAL A 126 7.90 0.74 3.11
C VAL A 126 7.47 1.89 4.03
N ASN A 127 6.40 1.71 4.81
CA ASN A 127 5.91 2.77 5.69
C ASN A 127 6.91 3.14 6.82
N ALA A 128 7.59 2.14 7.40
CA ALA A 128 8.68 2.38 8.35
C ALA A 128 9.85 3.14 7.68
N THR A 129 10.19 2.77 6.45
CA THR A 129 11.22 3.47 5.66
C THR A 129 10.84 4.94 5.45
N LEU A 130 9.59 5.24 5.06
CA LEU A 130 9.13 6.62 4.90
C LEU A 130 9.29 7.45 6.18
N LYS A 131 8.98 6.89 7.35
CA LYS A 131 9.19 7.58 8.63
C LYS A 131 10.67 7.87 8.90
N LEU A 132 11.54 6.88 8.65
CA LEU A 132 12.99 7.05 8.81
C LEU A 132 13.53 8.11 7.84
N LEU A 133 13.01 8.18 6.62
CA LEU A 133 13.39 9.19 5.64
C LEU A 133 12.97 10.59 6.05
N ASP A 134 11.75 10.78 6.56
CA ASP A 134 11.31 12.08 7.08
C ASP A 134 12.24 12.55 8.20
N MET A 135 12.55 11.68 9.16
CA MET A 135 13.48 12.00 10.26
C MET A 135 14.88 12.32 9.75
N ALA A 136 15.44 11.47 8.87
CA ALA A 136 16.77 11.68 8.30
C ALA A 136 16.84 12.98 7.49
N ALA A 137 15.81 13.28 6.68
CA ALA A 137 15.75 14.49 5.88
C ALA A 137 15.74 15.77 6.74
N ARG A 138 15.05 15.76 7.89
CA ARG A 138 15.05 16.90 8.83
C ARG A 138 16.41 17.09 9.51
N ILE A 139 17.09 16.00 9.86
CA ILE A 139 18.41 16.05 10.52
C ILE A 139 19.52 16.42 9.53
N LEU A 140 19.48 15.87 8.32
CA LEU A 140 20.49 15.97 7.28
C LEU A 140 20.10 16.97 6.18
N ASN A 141 19.50 18.10 6.56
CA ASN A 141 18.94 19.10 5.61
C ASN A 141 19.99 20.08 5.04
N ALA A 142 21.23 20.04 5.52
CA ALA A 142 22.31 20.92 5.08
C ALA A 142 23.62 20.14 4.96
N GLY A 143 24.35 20.34 3.86
CA GLY A 143 25.64 19.67 3.63
C GLY A 143 25.54 18.21 3.17
N TYR A 144 24.32 17.69 2.95
CA TYR A 144 24.08 16.35 2.40
C TYR A 144 23.33 16.44 1.06
N ASP A 145 23.81 15.69 0.08
CA ASP A 145 23.13 15.47 -1.18
C ASP A 145 22.21 14.25 -1.08
N VAL A 146 20.98 14.35 -1.61
CA VAL A 146 20.02 13.24 -1.59
C VAL A 146 19.86 12.59 -2.95
N GLU A 147 20.01 11.27 -2.99
CA GLU A 147 19.77 10.45 -4.18
C GLU A 147 18.82 9.30 -3.86
N VAL A 148 17.81 9.10 -4.70
CA VAL A 148 16.82 8.02 -4.64
C VAL A 148 17.13 7.03 -5.76
N PHE A 149 17.60 5.85 -5.38
CA PHE A 149 17.78 4.71 -6.27
C PHE A 149 16.60 3.76 -6.18
N GLU A 150 16.16 3.23 -7.32
CA GLU A 150 15.18 2.16 -7.37
C GLU A 150 15.48 1.12 -8.46
N ALA A 151 15.16 -0.15 -8.20
CA ALA A 151 15.30 -1.24 -9.15
C ALA A 151 14.05 -2.12 -9.19
N HIS A 152 13.58 -2.44 -10.39
CA HIS A 152 12.43 -3.33 -10.61
C HIS A 152 12.63 -4.21 -11.85
N HIS A 153 11.75 -5.20 -11.99
CA HIS A 153 11.71 -6.14 -13.10
C HIS A 153 11.57 -5.45 -14.46
N ARG A 154 11.98 -6.16 -15.52
CA ARG A 154 11.99 -5.65 -16.91
C ARG A 154 10.63 -5.18 -17.43
N ASN A 155 9.52 -5.71 -16.88
CA ASN A 155 8.17 -5.41 -17.34
C ASN A 155 7.50 -4.23 -16.61
N LYS A 156 8.23 -3.49 -15.76
CA LYS A 156 7.65 -2.36 -15.03
C LYS A 156 7.56 -1.15 -15.96
N VAL A 157 6.36 -0.61 -16.10
CA VAL A 157 6.02 0.43 -17.09
C VAL A 157 6.39 1.83 -16.60
N ASP A 158 6.07 2.14 -15.35
CA ASP A 158 6.32 3.45 -14.73
C ASP A 158 7.77 3.60 -14.25
N ALA A 159 8.33 4.81 -14.37
CA ALA A 159 9.65 5.19 -13.88
C ALA A 159 9.71 6.71 -13.58
N PRO A 160 10.15 7.14 -12.38
CA PRO A 160 10.40 6.33 -11.19
C PRO A 160 9.14 5.61 -10.69
N SER A 161 9.31 4.56 -9.89
CA SER A 161 8.21 3.84 -9.25
C SER A 161 7.43 4.75 -8.30
N GLY A 162 6.13 4.49 -8.10
CA GLY A 162 5.32 5.21 -7.12
C GLY A 162 5.94 5.25 -5.71
N THR A 163 6.57 4.16 -5.26
CA THR A 163 7.29 4.15 -3.98
C THR A 163 8.50 5.08 -3.97
N ALA A 164 9.29 5.12 -5.05
CA ALA A 164 10.43 6.03 -5.16
C ALA A 164 9.99 7.49 -5.17
N LEU A 165 8.91 7.81 -5.90
CA LEU A 165 8.30 9.14 -5.89
C LEU A 165 7.86 9.51 -4.47
N LYS A 166 7.19 8.61 -3.75
CA LYS A 166 6.76 8.86 -2.37
C LYS A 166 7.92 9.08 -1.41
N MET A 167 9.04 8.35 -1.59
CA MET A 167 10.27 8.59 -0.83
C MET A 167 10.82 10.00 -1.09
N GLY A 168 10.89 10.42 -2.35
CA GLY A 168 11.29 11.79 -2.71
C GLY A 168 10.34 12.86 -2.18
N GLU A 169 9.03 12.65 -2.27
CA GLU A 169 8.01 13.56 -1.72
C GLU A 169 8.11 13.70 -0.21
N THR A 170 8.45 12.62 0.49
CA THR A 170 8.65 12.63 1.95
C THR A 170 9.83 13.53 2.33
N ILE A 171 10.94 13.43 1.58
CA ILE A 171 12.14 14.25 1.80
C ILE A 171 11.84 15.71 1.43
N ALA A 172 11.21 15.95 0.27
CA ALA A 172 10.84 17.28 -0.18
C ALA A 172 9.89 17.98 0.82
N SER A 173 8.89 17.27 1.34
CA SER A 173 8.00 17.78 2.40
C SER A 173 8.74 18.08 3.69
N ALA A 174 9.72 17.26 4.08
CA ALA A 174 10.54 17.52 5.26
C ALA A 174 11.41 18.79 5.12
N TRP A 175 11.64 19.24 3.89
CA TRP A 175 12.36 20.47 3.54
C TRP A 175 11.43 21.63 3.13
N ASP A 176 10.11 21.46 3.29
CA ASP A 176 9.09 22.47 2.92
C ASP A 176 9.16 22.92 1.44
N VAL A 177 9.48 22.00 0.53
CA VAL A 177 9.52 22.24 -0.93
C VAL A 177 8.70 21.21 -1.70
N ALA A 178 8.24 21.58 -2.89
CA ALA A 178 7.56 20.65 -3.78
C ALA A 178 8.58 19.79 -4.54
N LEU A 179 8.39 18.47 -4.57
CA LEU A 179 9.28 17.55 -5.28
C LEU A 179 9.55 17.96 -6.74
N PRO A 180 8.56 18.40 -7.55
CA PRO A 180 8.80 18.82 -8.93
C PRO A 180 9.82 19.95 -9.10
N ASP A 181 9.98 20.80 -8.08
CA ASP A 181 10.88 21.97 -8.13
C ASP A 181 12.34 21.61 -7.82
N VAL A 182 12.56 20.46 -7.17
CA VAL A 182 13.87 20.02 -6.69
C VAL A 182 14.33 18.68 -7.25
N ALA A 183 13.45 17.95 -7.94
CA ALA A 183 13.77 16.65 -8.52
C ALA A 183 14.70 16.77 -9.74
N THR A 184 15.70 15.89 -9.78
CA THR A 184 16.53 15.64 -10.97
C THR A 184 16.29 14.22 -11.45
N TRP A 185 15.54 14.06 -12.53
CA TRP A 185 15.03 12.77 -13.01
C TRP A 185 16.09 11.91 -13.71
N SER A 186 17.08 12.53 -14.34
CA SER A 186 18.16 11.84 -15.04
C SER A 186 19.38 12.75 -15.17
N ARG A 187 20.54 12.15 -15.42
CA ARG A 187 21.80 12.83 -15.73
C ARG A 187 22.44 12.13 -16.93
N HIS A 188 22.79 12.89 -17.97
CA HIS A 188 23.38 12.35 -19.20
C HIS A 188 24.30 13.38 -19.85
N GLY A 189 25.53 12.99 -20.18
CA GLY A 189 26.55 13.89 -20.73
C GLY A 189 27.16 14.82 -19.68
N ASP A 190 27.53 16.03 -20.08
CA ASP A 190 28.01 17.09 -19.18
C ASP A 190 26.82 17.83 -18.56
N THR A 191 26.52 17.52 -17.29
CA THR A 191 25.44 18.16 -16.53
C THR A 191 25.91 19.35 -15.68
N GLY A 192 27.21 19.63 -15.65
CA GLY A 192 27.82 20.51 -14.67
C GLY A 192 27.78 19.97 -13.24
N VAL A 193 28.19 20.82 -12.29
CA VAL A 193 28.21 20.51 -10.85
C VAL A 193 26.79 20.38 -10.31
N ARG A 194 26.56 19.41 -9.42
CA ARG A 194 25.26 19.20 -8.77
C ARG A 194 24.80 20.46 -8.03
N LYS A 195 23.54 20.85 -8.26
CA LYS A 195 22.90 21.94 -7.52
C LYS A 195 22.52 21.45 -6.11
N PRO A 196 22.97 22.12 -5.02
CA PRO A 196 22.55 21.80 -3.66
C PRO A 196 21.03 21.86 -3.48
N GLY A 197 20.49 21.04 -2.59
CA GLY A 197 19.06 20.98 -2.30
C GLY A 197 18.22 20.28 -3.38
N THR A 198 18.83 19.73 -4.43
CA THR A 198 18.13 18.85 -5.38
C THR A 198 18.04 17.41 -4.87
N ILE A 199 17.03 16.67 -5.35
CA ILE A 199 16.82 15.24 -5.08
C ILE A 199 16.99 14.49 -6.39
N GLY A 200 18.06 13.69 -6.52
CA GLY A 200 18.31 12.92 -7.73
C GLY A 200 17.57 11.59 -7.74
N PHE A 201 17.20 11.11 -8.93
CA PHE A 201 16.61 9.79 -9.14
C PHE A 201 17.47 8.96 -10.07
N SER A 202 17.64 7.67 -9.73
CA SER A 202 18.30 6.67 -10.57
C SER A 202 17.47 5.41 -10.63
N VAL A 203 17.16 4.96 -11.85
CA VAL A 203 16.19 3.88 -12.10
C VAL A 203 16.87 2.71 -12.81
N LEU A 204 16.71 1.51 -12.25
CA LEU A 204 17.13 0.25 -12.86
C LEU A 204 15.92 -0.59 -13.26
N ARG A 205 15.96 -1.15 -14.47
CA ARG A 205 14.99 -2.16 -14.93
C ARG A 205 15.75 -3.42 -15.35
N GLY A 206 15.46 -4.55 -14.73
CA GLY A 206 16.19 -5.78 -15.01
C GLY A 206 15.60 -7.02 -14.36
N GLY A 207 15.68 -8.15 -15.06
CA GLY A 207 15.29 -9.46 -14.52
C GLY A 207 13.84 -9.48 -14.01
N ASP A 208 13.69 -10.06 -12.82
CA ASP A 208 12.45 -10.28 -12.06
C ASP A 208 12.45 -9.54 -10.70
N ILE A 209 13.33 -8.55 -10.51
CA ILE A 209 13.45 -7.75 -9.28
C ILE A 209 12.07 -7.22 -8.87
N VAL A 210 11.59 -7.60 -7.68
CA VAL A 210 10.25 -7.22 -7.23
C VAL A 210 10.18 -5.74 -6.91
N GLY A 211 11.21 -5.20 -6.26
CA GLY A 211 11.34 -3.78 -5.94
C GLY A 211 12.39 -3.54 -4.87
N ASP A 212 13.47 -2.86 -5.24
CA ASP A 212 14.48 -2.35 -4.33
C ASP A 212 14.48 -0.82 -4.36
N HIS A 213 14.62 -0.22 -3.19
CA HIS A 213 14.63 1.23 -3.02
C HIS A 213 15.70 1.61 -2.00
N THR A 214 16.58 2.53 -2.37
CA THR A 214 17.61 3.07 -1.47
C THR A 214 17.59 4.58 -1.59
N VAL A 215 17.49 5.27 -0.45
CA VAL A 215 17.78 6.70 -0.38
C VAL A 215 19.13 6.88 0.29
N SER A 216 20.00 7.64 -0.36
CA SER A 216 21.31 8.02 0.16
C SER A 216 21.32 9.49 0.54
N PHE A 217 21.77 9.79 1.74
CA PHE A 217 22.17 11.13 2.19
C PHE A 217 23.70 11.17 2.19
N CYS A 218 24.29 11.87 1.23
CA CYS A 218 25.73 11.88 0.95
C CYS A 218 26.37 13.16 1.47
N GLY A 219 27.16 13.06 2.54
CA GLY A 219 27.92 14.17 3.10
C GLY A 219 29.41 14.09 2.75
N ILE A 220 30.19 15.08 3.19
CA ILE A 220 31.65 15.03 3.02
C ILE A 220 32.23 14.03 4.03
N GLY A 221 32.75 12.91 3.52
CA GLY A 221 33.42 11.88 4.33
C GLY A 221 32.50 10.77 4.86
N GLU A 222 31.20 10.87 4.64
CA GLU A 222 30.24 9.86 5.09
C GLU A 222 29.01 9.74 4.18
N ARG A 223 28.24 8.66 4.37
CA ARG A 223 26.98 8.44 3.69
C ARG A 223 26.03 7.64 4.57
N VAL A 224 24.79 8.09 4.65
CA VAL A 224 23.70 7.36 5.31
C VAL A 224 22.78 6.79 4.24
N GLU A 225 22.52 5.48 4.27
CA GLU A 225 21.63 4.80 3.33
C GLU A 225 20.46 4.16 4.07
N ILE A 226 19.24 4.46 3.63
CA ILE A 226 18.02 3.82 4.11
C ILE A 226 17.47 2.99 2.95
N THR A 227 17.42 1.67 3.13
CA THR A 227 17.10 0.72 2.05
C THR A 227 15.92 -0.18 2.41
N HIS A 228 15.00 -0.35 1.45
CA HIS A 228 13.94 -1.34 1.48
C HIS A 228 14.09 -2.29 0.27
N ARG A 229 13.99 -3.60 0.50
CA ARG A 229 13.99 -4.62 -0.55
C ARG A 229 12.79 -5.54 -0.39
N SER A 230 11.99 -5.67 -1.45
CA SER A 230 10.85 -6.57 -1.45
C SER A 230 11.25 -7.91 -2.08
N SER A 231 11.06 -9.02 -1.36
CA SER A 231 11.29 -10.37 -1.92
C SER A 231 10.03 -10.97 -2.57
N SER A 232 8.85 -10.48 -2.19
CA SER A 232 7.57 -10.89 -2.75
C SER A 232 6.51 -9.81 -2.52
N ARG A 233 5.31 -10.02 -3.07
CA ARG A 233 4.13 -9.16 -2.81
C ARG A 233 3.37 -9.57 -1.54
N ALA A 234 3.79 -10.62 -0.83
CA ALA A 234 3.13 -11.08 0.40
C ALA A 234 3.17 -10.02 1.51
N THR A 235 4.17 -9.13 1.47
CA THR A 235 4.33 -8.00 2.40
C THR A 235 3.11 -7.06 2.41
N TYR A 236 2.42 -6.90 1.29
CA TYR A 236 1.20 -6.10 1.21
C TYR A 236 0.02 -6.79 1.90
N ALA A 237 -0.10 -8.11 1.76
CA ALA A 237 -1.13 -8.89 2.40
C ALA A 237 -0.97 -8.86 3.93
N GLU A 238 0.24 -9.15 4.43
CA GLU A 238 0.54 -9.08 5.87
C GLU A 238 0.29 -7.69 6.45
N GLY A 239 0.66 -6.65 5.70
CA GLY A 239 0.37 -5.27 6.06
C GLY A 239 -1.13 -4.98 6.18
N ALA A 240 -1.92 -5.46 5.23
CA ALA A 240 -3.37 -5.31 5.26
C ALA A 240 -4.02 -6.07 6.42
N LEU A 241 -3.50 -7.26 6.77
CA LEU A 241 -3.98 -8.01 7.95
C LEU A 241 -3.61 -7.31 9.26
N ARG A 242 -2.44 -6.67 9.32
CA ARG A 242 -2.06 -5.83 10.46
C ARG A 242 -2.98 -4.61 10.57
N ALA A 243 -3.34 -3.98 9.45
CA ALA A 243 -4.31 -2.89 9.41
C ALA A 243 -5.71 -3.35 9.88
N ALA A 244 -6.15 -4.53 9.48
CA ALA A 244 -7.43 -5.10 9.94
C ALA A 244 -7.42 -5.30 11.46
N ARG A 245 -6.35 -5.88 12.02
CA ARG A 245 -6.19 -6.02 13.49
C ARG A 245 -6.18 -4.67 14.20
N PHE A 246 -5.49 -3.66 13.67
CA PHE A 246 -5.50 -2.31 14.22
C PHE A 246 -6.92 -1.73 14.33
N LEU A 247 -7.79 -2.03 13.35
CA LEU A 247 -9.18 -1.59 13.33
C LEU A 247 -10.06 -2.29 14.38
N GLU A 248 -9.66 -3.42 14.96
CA GLU A 248 -10.49 -4.17 15.94
C GLU A 248 -10.98 -3.29 17.09
N GLY A 249 -10.13 -2.39 17.61
CA GLY A 249 -10.47 -1.45 18.67
C GLY A 249 -11.01 -0.08 18.21
N LYS A 250 -11.27 0.12 16.91
CA LYS A 250 -11.73 1.41 16.36
C LYS A 250 -13.22 1.35 16.00
N HIS A 251 -14.01 2.28 16.54
CA HIS A 251 -15.42 2.40 16.18
C HIS A 251 -15.57 3.07 14.80
N ASN A 252 -14.95 4.23 14.62
CA ASN A 252 -14.88 4.97 13.36
C ASN A 252 -13.52 5.69 13.21
N GLY A 253 -13.33 6.36 12.07
CA GLY A 253 -12.16 7.18 11.76
C GLY A 253 -11.46 6.74 10.48
N LEU A 254 -10.77 7.70 9.85
CA LEU A 254 -9.88 7.46 8.71
C LEU A 254 -8.45 7.41 9.20
N TYR A 255 -7.78 6.30 8.94
CA TYR A 255 -6.43 6.01 9.37
C TYR A 255 -5.58 5.62 8.16
N ASP A 256 -4.27 5.72 8.32
CA ASP A 256 -3.28 5.27 7.34
C ASP A 256 -2.35 4.22 7.96
N MET A 257 -1.36 3.77 7.20
CA MET A 257 -0.38 2.81 7.72
C MET A 257 0.58 3.41 8.76
N GLN A 258 0.78 4.72 8.82
CA GLN A 258 1.56 5.35 9.90
C GLN A 258 0.83 5.17 11.24
N SER A 259 -0.49 5.40 11.24
CA SER A 259 -1.37 5.17 12.39
C SER A 259 -1.34 3.70 12.84
N VAL A 260 -1.38 2.75 11.89
CA VAL A 260 -1.30 1.30 12.16
C VAL A 260 0.03 0.90 12.81
N LEU A 261 1.11 1.60 12.47
CA LEU A 261 2.47 1.31 12.95
C LEU A 261 2.86 2.12 14.20
N GLY A 262 2.06 3.13 14.59
CA GLY A 262 2.35 4.01 15.72
C GLY A 262 3.53 4.94 15.47
N LEU A 263 3.66 5.44 14.24
CA LEU A 263 4.76 6.29 13.76
C LEU A 263 4.39 7.77 13.69
#